data_AF-A0A3D0PGE7-F1
#
_entry.id   AF-A0A3D0PGE7-F1
#
_cell.length_a   1.000
_cell.length_b   1.000
_cell.length_c   1.000
_cell.angle_alpha   90.00
_cell.angle_beta   90.00
_cell.angle_gamma   90.00
#
_symmetry.space_group_name_H-M   'P 1'
#
loop_
_entity.id
_entity.type
_entity.pdbx_description
1 polymer ?
#
loop_
_entity_poly.entity_id
_entity_poly.type
_entity_poly.pdbx_seq_one_letter_code
_entity_poly.pdbx_strand_id
1 'polypeptide(L)' 'MIIGIEATKAFEREKTGVGWYTYYLIEEFRKIEREGVKLRLYVNPYSNIKYQISNIKFLKWPLKYFWTQGRLSLEMIA' A
#
# COMPACT_ATOMS: atom_id res chain seq x y z
N MET A 1 6.79 -15.46 -3.59
CA MET A 1 7.44 -14.13 -3.42
C MET A 1 6.41 -13.13 -2.90
N ILE A 2 6.79 -12.10 -2.12
CA ILE A 2 5.85 -11.05 -1.69
C ILE A 2 6.24 -9.73 -2.37
N ILE A 3 5.27 -9.07 -3.00
CA ILE A 3 5.41 -7.69 -3.50
C ILE A 3 4.65 -6.79 -2.54
N GLY A 4 5.38 -5.96 -1.79
CA GLY A 4 4.82 -4.96 -0.90
C GLY A 4 4.69 -3.61 -1.60
N ILE A 5 3.50 -2.99 -1.54
CA ILE A 5 3.26 -1.69 -2.16
C ILE A 5 2.71 -0.70 -1.13
N GLU A 6 3.35 0.47 -1.04
CA GLU A 6 2.77 1.64 -0.39
C GLU A 6 1.59 2.13 -1.25
N ALA A 7 0.37 1.94 -0.76
CA ALA A 7 -0.85 2.10 -1.54
C ALA A 7 -1.69 3.32 -1.11
N THR A 8 -1.21 4.13 -0.15
CA THR A 8 -1.96 5.30 0.36
C THR A 8 -2.39 6.21 -0.78
N LYS A 9 -1.47 6.58 -1.68
CA LYS A 9 -1.78 7.48 -2.81
C LYS A 9 -2.77 6.89 -3.81
N ALA A 10 -2.80 5.56 -3.96
CA ALA A 10 -3.73 4.89 -4.86
C ALA A 10 -5.18 4.92 -4.38
N PHE A 11 -5.43 5.26 -3.10
CA PHE A 11 -6.77 5.27 -2.51
C PHE A 11 -7.21 6.64 -2.00
N GLU A 12 -6.48 7.71 -2.30
CA GLU A 12 -6.95 9.08 -2.08
C GLU A 12 -8.21 9.34 -2.93
N ARG A 13 -9.14 10.14 -2.38
CA ARG A 13 -10.40 10.52 -3.04
C ARG A 13 -10.11 11.25 -4.36
N GLU A 14 -9.20 12.21 -4.31
CA GLU A 14 -8.68 12.94 -5.45
C GLU A 14 -7.27 12.45 -5.75
N LYS A 15 -7.15 11.58 -6.76
CA LYS A 15 -5.85 11.00 -7.13
C LYS A 15 -5.05 11.98 -7.97
N THR A 16 -3.79 12.15 -7.61
CA THR A 16 -2.79 12.81 -8.45
C THR A 16 -2.25 11.84 -9.50
N GLY A 17 -1.35 12.30 -10.38
CA GLY A 17 -0.68 11.42 -11.35
C GLY A 17 0.03 10.23 -10.70
N VAL A 18 0.66 10.44 -9.54
CA VAL A 18 1.27 9.35 -8.74
C VAL A 18 0.21 8.39 -8.23
N GLY A 19 -0.92 8.91 -7.73
CA GLY A 19 -2.03 8.08 -7.27
C GLY A 19 -2.61 7.19 -8.37
N TRP A 20 -2.80 7.74 -9.58
CA TRP A 20 -3.24 6.97 -10.74
C TRP A 20 -2.20 5.93 -11.16
N TYR A 21 -0.92 6.30 -11.20
CA TYR A 21 0.17 5.38 -11.52
C TYR A 21 0.21 4.19 -10.55
N THR A 22 0.19 4.45 -9.24
CA THR A 22 0.18 3.38 -8.23
C THR A 22 -1.08 2.52 -8.33
N TYR A 23 -2.24 3.12 -8.59
CA TYR A 23 -3.49 2.38 -8.78
C TYR A 23 -3.39 1.37 -9.93
N TYR A 24 -2.92 1.81 -11.10
CA TYR A 24 -2.78 0.91 -12.26
C TYR A 24 -1.73 -0.18 -12.03
N LEU A 25 -0.62 0.13 -11.34
CA LEU A 25 0.34 -0.90 -10.94
C LEU A 25 -0.28 -1.98 -10.06
N ILE A 26 -1.10 -1.59 -9.08
CA ILE A 26 -1.80 -2.54 -8.20
C ILE A 26 -2.71 -3.46 -9.03
N GLU A 27 -3.46 -2.90 -9.98
CA GLU A 27 -4.35 -3.68 -10.86
C GLU A 27 -3.59 -4.67 -11.74
N GLU A 28 -2.44 -4.28 -12.31
CA GLU A 28 -1.60 -5.20 -13.08
C GLU A 28 -0.97 -6.27 -12.18
N PHE A 29 -0.51 -5.91 -10.98
CA PHE A 29 0.09 -6.88 -10.06
C PHE A 29 -0.92 -7.89 -9.50
N ARG A 30 -2.20 -7.53 -9.41
CA ARG A 30 -3.26 -8.48 -9.05
C ARG A 30 -3.42 -9.60 -10.07
N LYS A 31 -3.14 -9.35 -11.34
CA LYS A 31 -3.25 -10.37 -12.40
C LYS A 31 -2.20 -11.47 -12.22
N ILE A 32 -0.99 -11.11 -11.77
CA ILE A 32 0.12 -12.05 -11.56
C ILE A 32 0.13 -12.69 -10.16
N GLU A 33 -0.80 -12.33 -9.27
CA GLU A 33 -0.91 -12.94 -7.93
C GLU A 33 -1.14 -14.47 -8.01
N ARG A 34 -1.71 -14.93 -9.13
CA ARG A 34 -1.97 -16.35 -9.43
C ARG A 34 -0.71 -17.16 -9.74
N GLU A 35 0.45 -16.52 -9.91
CA GLU A 35 1.72 -17.17 -10.30
C GLU A 35 2.65 -17.39 -9.09
N GLY A 36 2.11 -17.45 -7.87
CA GLY A 36 2.91 -17.65 -6.65
C GLY A 36 3.53 -16.37 -6.08
N VAL A 37 3.13 -15.22 -6.59
CA VAL A 37 3.40 -13.89 -6.03
C VAL A 37 2.25 -13.51 -5.11
N LYS A 38 2.53 -13.05 -3.89
CA LYS A 38 1.52 -12.49 -2.99
C LYS A 38 1.63 -10.98 -2.98
N LEU A 39 0.55 -10.29 -3.35
CA LEU A 39 0.50 -8.84 -3.30
C LEU A 39 0.10 -8.39 -1.89
N ARG A 40 0.86 -7.47 -1.31
CA ARG A 40 0.55 -6.89 0.00
C ARG A 40 0.49 -5.38 -0.09
N LEU A 41 -0.69 -4.82 0.17
CA LEU A 41 -0.93 -3.39 0.13
C LEU A 41 -0.83 -2.80 1.52
N TYR A 42 0.03 -1.79 1.68
CA TYR A 42 0.21 -1.07 2.93
C TYR A 42 -0.45 0.31 2.82
N VAL A 43 -1.28 0.65 3.80
CA VAL A 43 -1.95 1.95 3.86
C VAL A 43 -1.59 2.66 5.16
N ASN A 44 -1.22 3.93 5.02
CA ASN A 44 -0.90 4.78 6.14
C ASN A 44 -2.17 5.04 6.97
N PRO A 45 -2.22 4.66 8.26
CA PRO A 45 -3.41 4.81 9.09
C PRO A 45 -3.78 6.28 9.34
N TYR A 46 -2.84 7.21 9.16
CA TYR A 46 -3.07 8.64 9.29
C TYR A 46 -3.67 9.29 8.04
N SER A 47 -3.86 8.52 6.97
CA SER A 47 -4.54 9.00 5.76
C SER A 47 -6.06 8.89 5.92
N ASN A 48 -6.80 9.91 5.44
CA ASN A 48 -8.28 9.94 5.50
C ASN A 48 -8.93 9.04 4.42
N ILE A 49 -8.41 7.84 4.22
CA ILE A 49 -8.85 6.92 3.17
C ILE A 49 -10.02 6.09 3.69
N LYS A 50 -11.17 6.21 3.01
CA LYS A 50 -12.35 5.37 3.24
C LYS A 50 -12.49 4.39 2.08
N TYR A 51 -11.66 3.35 2.06
CA TYR A 51 -11.80 2.28 1.07
C TYR A 51 -11.72 0.91 1.72
N GLN A 52 -12.66 0.05 1.34
CA GLN A 52 -12.79 -1.31 1.83
C GLN A 52 -12.32 -2.24 0.72
N ILE A 53 -11.01 -2.46 0.68
CA ILE A 53 -10.37 -3.32 -0.33
C ILE A 53 -9.87 -4.57 0.38
N SER A 54 -10.11 -5.73 -0.21
CA SER A 54 -9.54 -6.99 0.24
C SER A 54 -8.00 -6.95 0.18
N ASN A 55 -7.34 -7.51 1.20
CA ASN A 55 -5.88 -7.60 1.35
C ASN A 55 -5.10 -6.32 1.70
N ILE A 56 -5.74 -5.31 2.31
CA ILE A 56 -5.01 -4.18 2.92
C ILE A 56 -4.47 -4.57 4.30
N LYS A 57 -3.18 -4.32 4.53
CA LYS A 57 -2.57 -4.38 5.85
C LYS A 57 -2.38 -2.96 6.41
N PHE A 58 -3.14 -2.62 7.45
CA PHE A 58 -2.96 -1.37 8.18
C PHE A 58 -1.82 -1.52 9.18
N LEU A 59 -0.75 -0.76 9.00
CA LEU A 59 0.41 -0.77 9.89
C LEU A 59 0.33 0.42 10.84
N LYS A 60 0.10 0.14 12.13
CA LYS A 60 0.18 1.18 13.17
C LYS A 60 1.62 1.67 13.29
N TRP A 61 1.75 2.96 13.55
CA TRP A 61 3.02 3.64 13.80
C TRP A 61 2.77 4.72 14.84
N PRO A 62 3.63 4.88 15.87
CA PRO A 62 3.35 5.81 16.96
C PRO A 62 3.63 7.27 16.60
N LEU A 63 4.45 7.54 15.58
CA LEU A 63 4.82 8.89 15.17
C LEU A 63 3.91 9.38 14.04
N LYS A 64 3.65 10.69 14.01
CA LYS A 64 2.92 11.34 12.89
C LYS A 64 3.70 11.28 11.57
N TYR A 65 5.03 11.26 11.65
CA TYR A 65 5.96 11.28 10.51
C TYR A 65 6.69 9.95 10.35
N PHE A 66 7.44 9.79 9.26
CA PHE A 66 8.27 8.62 8.97
C PHE A 66 7.52 7.29 8.83
N TRP A 67 6.21 7.31 8.60
CA TRP A 67 5.48 6.06 8.32
C TRP A 67 6.02 5.36 7.06
N THR A 68 6.17 6.10 5.95
CA THR A 68 6.63 5.52 4.67
C THR A 68 8.06 5.01 4.73
N GLN A 69 8.99 5.77 5.30
CA GLN A 69 10.41 5.37 5.32
C GLN A 69 10.76 4.50 6.54
N GLY A 70 10.24 4.81 7.72
CA GLY A 70 10.53 4.04 8.93
C GLY A 70 9.67 2.78 9.04
N ARG A 71 8.34 2.92 9.08
CA ARG A 71 7.45 1.78 9.35
C ARG A 71 7.52 0.74 8.24
N LEU A 72 7.62 1.12 6.97
CA LEU A 72 7.75 0.15 5.88
C LEU A 72 9.12 -0.52 5.87
N SER A 73 10.22 0.19 6.17
CA SER A 73 11.53 -0.46 6.29
C SER A 73 11.56 -1.51 7.40
N LEU A 74 10.90 -1.25 8.54
CA LEU A 74 10.75 -2.26 9.59
C LEU A 74 9.95 -3.49 9.13
N GLU A 75 8.95 -3.29 8.28
CA GLU A 75 8.17 -4.39 7.68
C GLU A 75 9.01 -5.25 6.74
N MET A 76 10.11 -4.73 6.20
CA MET A 76 10.99 -5.53 5.34
C MET A 76 11.94 -6.44 6.11
N ILE A 77 12.21 -6.12 7.38
CA ILE A 77 13.09 -6.90 8.26
C ILE A 77 12.30 -7.92 9.08
N ALA A 78 11.00 -7.67 9.31
CA ALA A 78 10.07 -8.51 10.08
C ALA A 78 9.37 -9.58 9.22
#